data_AF-A0A969AAN6-F1
#
_entry.id   AF-A0A969AAN6-F1
#
_cell.length_a   1.000
_cell.length_b   1.000
_cell.length_c   1.000
_cell.angle_alpha   90.00
_cell.angle_beta   90.00
_cell.angle_gamma   90.00
#
_symmetry.space_group_name_H-M   'P 1'
#
loop_
_entity.id
_entity.type
_entity.pdbx_description
1 polymer ?
#
loop_
_entity_poly.entity_id
_entity_poly.type
_entity_poly.pdbx_seq_one_letter_code
_entity_poly.pdbx_strand_id
1 'polypeptide(L)'
;MKCCPDYSALLREIYKVVQQNKKAIGVDEYPASVPVSLINKEGKEKGAKKILNLTQLLAWYVERFDEVVGQFEIPINIDDIDLIQAGNQSVKIRLPNIAESIAEIFLMVLNMTINSEVQTNIATRTLVETGADKQQNFKSYMMLEAITEYLGFRYKEESKTMPLAFTPGEESFQKMLVEKQVEVSCIEFDDKINLPKQMQELLNAAAIIRGALWKQLDPKKDFKQQLLESLIASSELLKKGTGTLDLSKLEKEINQIQKEQNE
;
A
#
# COMPACT_ATOMS: atom_id res chain seq x y z
N MET A 1 -60.87 16.83 -91.77
CA MET A 1 -59.96 17.20 -90.66
C MET A 1 -60.56 16.70 -89.35
N LYS A 2 -60.09 15.56 -88.83
CA LYS A 2 -60.33 15.16 -87.44
C LYS A 2 -59.05 15.49 -86.68
N CYS A 3 -58.99 16.70 -86.11
CA CYS A 3 -57.87 17.13 -85.29
C CYS A 3 -57.91 16.38 -83.96
N CYS A 4 -56.79 15.73 -83.63
CA CYS A 4 -56.44 15.04 -82.38
C CYS A 4 -56.95 13.60 -82.20
N PRO A 5 -56.04 12.62 -82.04
CA PRO A 5 -56.36 11.29 -81.51
C PRO A 5 -56.95 11.39 -80.10
N ASP A 6 -57.91 10.52 -79.78
CA ASP A 6 -58.56 10.48 -78.47
C ASP A 6 -57.65 9.82 -77.42
N TYR A 7 -56.82 10.62 -76.77
CA TYR A 7 -55.90 10.19 -75.70
C TYR A 7 -56.57 10.06 -74.32
N SER A 8 -57.91 10.12 -74.24
CA SER A 8 -58.65 10.12 -72.98
C SER A 8 -58.45 8.85 -72.14
N ALA A 9 -58.25 7.69 -72.78
CA ALA A 9 -58.00 6.42 -72.10
C ALA A 9 -56.62 6.39 -71.41
N LEU A 10 -55.57 6.80 -72.14
CA LEU A 10 -54.19 6.84 -71.65
C LEU A 10 -54.01 7.88 -70.54
N LEU A 11 -54.69 9.04 -70.64
CA LEU A 11 -54.73 10.05 -69.58
C LEU A 11 -55.37 9.53 -68.28
N ARG A 12 -56.44 8.71 -68.37
CA ARG A 12 -57.09 8.10 -67.20
C ARG A 12 -56.19 7.09 -66.50
N GLU A 13 -55.43 6.31 -67.27
CA GLU A 13 -54.51 5.31 -66.73
C GLU A 13 -53.30 5.98 -66.06
N ILE A 14 -52.69 6.98 -66.70
CA ILE A 14 -51.65 7.82 -66.09
C ILE A 14 -52.16 8.48 -64.81
N TYR A 15 -53.38 9.02 -64.81
CA TYR A 15 -53.97 9.64 -63.62
C TYR A 15 -54.11 8.64 -62.46
N LYS A 16 -54.55 7.41 -62.73
CA LYS A 16 -54.62 6.34 -61.70
C LYS A 16 -53.24 6.01 -61.12
N VAL A 17 -52.24 5.86 -61.97
CA VAL A 17 -50.85 5.57 -61.53
C VAL A 17 -50.29 6.73 -60.71
N VAL A 18 -50.52 7.97 -61.13
CA VAL A 18 -50.12 9.17 -60.38
C VAL A 18 -50.80 9.23 -59.01
N GLN A 19 -52.09 8.92 -58.92
CA GLN A 19 -52.81 8.90 -57.64
C GLN A 19 -52.33 7.78 -56.71
N GLN A 20 -52.04 6.60 -57.26
CA GLN A 20 -51.45 5.50 -56.49
C GLN A 20 -50.06 5.88 -55.94
N ASN A 21 -49.22 6.51 -56.77
CA ASN A 21 -47.90 6.97 -56.35
C ASN A 21 -47.98 8.10 -55.31
N LYS A 22 -48.90 9.05 -55.46
CA LYS A 22 -49.14 10.11 -54.46
C LYS A 22 -49.53 9.54 -53.11
N LYS A 23 -50.44 8.56 -53.10
CA LYS A 23 -50.87 7.87 -51.88
C LYS A 23 -49.75 7.02 -51.27
N ALA A 24 -48.93 6.36 -52.08
CA ALA A 24 -47.80 5.56 -51.61
C ALA A 24 -46.68 6.44 -50.99
N ILE A 25 -46.46 7.64 -51.53
CA ILE A 25 -45.44 8.58 -51.06
C ILE A 25 -45.99 9.51 -49.94
N GLY A 26 -47.31 9.59 -49.79
CA GLY A 26 -47.95 10.44 -48.77
C GLY A 26 -47.93 11.94 -49.11
N VAL A 27 -47.85 12.30 -50.40
CA VAL A 27 -47.73 13.71 -50.83
C VAL A 27 -49.02 14.49 -50.61
N ASP A 28 -50.17 13.81 -50.54
CA ASP A 28 -51.48 14.43 -50.32
C ASP A 28 -51.70 14.86 -48.85
N GLU A 29 -50.84 14.42 -47.91
CA GLU A 29 -50.94 14.74 -46.49
C GLU A 29 -50.22 16.06 -46.12
N TYR A 30 -49.55 16.70 -47.07
CA TYR A 30 -48.95 18.02 -46.89
C TYR A 30 -50.00 19.13 -47.15
N PRO A 31 -49.99 20.24 -46.38
CA PRO A 31 -48.94 20.66 -45.46
C PRO A 31 -49.01 20.05 -44.06
N ALA A 32 -47.87 19.58 -43.56
CA ALA A 32 -47.71 19.09 -42.19
C ALA A 32 -47.15 20.17 -41.26
N SER A 33 -47.55 20.17 -39.99
CA SER A 33 -47.06 21.10 -38.98
C SER A 33 -46.08 20.38 -38.06
N VAL A 34 -44.81 20.75 -38.11
CA VAL A 34 -43.74 20.15 -37.28
C VAL A 34 -43.17 21.18 -36.31
N PRO A 35 -42.62 20.77 -35.16
CA PRO A 35 -41.96 21.71 -34.25
C PRO A 35 -40.71 22.32 -34.90
N VAL A 36 -40.42 23.58 -34.59
CA VAL A 36 -39.22 24.27 -35.08
C VAL A 36 -37.95 23.61 -34.55
N SER A 37 -37.92 23.13 -33.30
CA SER A 37 -36.79 22.44 -32.67
C SER A 37 -37.28 21.24 -31.85
N LEU A 38 -36.51 20.15 -31.82
CA LEU A 38 -36.76 18.99 -30.93
C LEU A 38 -36.13 19.16 -29.54
N ILE A 39 -35.24 20.15 -29.38
CA ILE A 39 -34.55 20.42 -28.12
C ILE A 39 -35.10 21.72 -27.52
N ASN A 40 -35.57 21.64 -26.28
CA ASN A 40 -35.90 22.80 -25.46
C ASN A 40 -34.65 23.30 -24.74
N LYS A 41 -33.82 24.10 -25.43
CA LYS A 41 -32.81 24.94 -24.76
C LYS A 41 -33.36 26.36 -24.61
N GLU A 42 -33.10 26.99 -23.48
CA GLU A 42 -33.44 28.39 -23.23
C GLU A 42 -32.84 29.26 -24.35
N GLY A 43 -33.70 29.90 -25.16
CA GLY A 43 -33.29 30.76 -26.27
C GLY A 43 -33.49 30.22 -27.69
N LYS A 44 -33.95 28.98 -27.90
CA LYS A 44 -34.40 28.51 -29.24
C LYS A 44 -35.91 28.76 -29.45
N GLU A 45 -36.27 29.19 -30.67
CA GLU A 45 -37.64 29.56 -31.03
C GLU A 45 -38.64 28.42 -30.78
N LYS A 46 -39.60 28.68 -29.87
CA LYS A 46 -40.79 27.84 -29.70
C LYS A 46 -41.78 28.20 -30.80
N GLY A 47 -41.97 27.29 -31.75
CA GLY A 47 -42.88 27.51 -32.86
C GLY A 47 -43.18 26.23 -33.63
N ALA A 48 -44.22 26.28 -34.46
CA ALA A 48 -44.54 25.24 -35.41
C ALA A 48 -44.19 25.73 -36.83
N LYS A 49 -43.36 24.98 -37.55
CA LYS A 49 -43.01 25.23 -38.95
C LYS A 49 -43.95 24.40 -39.83
N LYS A 50 -44.60 25.05 -40.79
CA LYS A 50 -45.38 24.35 -41.82
C LYS A 50 -44.45 23.85 -42.91
N ILE A 51 -44.57 22.58 -43.22
CA ILE A 51 -43.81 21.89 -44.26
C ILE A 51 -44.76 21.58 -45.41
N LEU A 52 -44.39 22.03 -46.62
CA LEU A 52 -45.26 22.01 -47.80
C LEU A 52 -45.01 20.79 -48.70
N ASN A 53 -43.87 20.12 -48.56
CA ASN A 53 -43.51 18.97 -49.38
C ASN A 53 -42.56 18.01 -48.63
N LEU A 54 -42.40 16.81 -49.19
CA LEU A 54 -41.54 15.76 -48.64
C LEU A 54 -40.07 16.18 -48.54
N THR A 55 -39.55 16.93 -49.51
CA THR A 55 -38.16 17.41 -49.50
C THR A 55 -37.88 18.32 -48.30
N GLN A 56 -38.83 19.20 -47.96
CA GLN A 56 -38.74 20.05 -46.77
C GLN A 56 -38.86 19.23 -45.48
N LEU A 57 -39.63 18.13 -45.47
CA LEU A 57 -39.67 17.20 -44.33
C LEU A 57 -38.33 16.50 -44.13
N LEU A 58 -37.71 16.01 -45.20
CA LEU A 58 -36.41 15.37 -45.17
C LEU A 58 -35.30 16.34 -44.73
N ALA A 59 -35.30 17.57 -45.26
CA ALA A 59 -34.36 18.60 -44.84
C ALA A 59 -34.53 18.93 -43.34
N TRP A 60 -35.78 19.12 -42.89
CA TRP A 60 -36.06 19.33 -41.47
C TRP A 60 -35.60 18.14 -40.61
N TYR A 61 -35.84 16.91 -41.06
CA TYR A 61 -35.45 15.70 -40.34
C TYR A 61 -33.93 15.62 -40.18
N VAL A 62 -33.16 15.86 -41.25
CA VAL A 62 -31.69 15.84 -41.20
C VAL A 62 -31.16 16.96 -40.29
N GLU A 63 -31.70 18.17 -40.38
CA GLU A 63 -31.32 19.27 -39.48
C GLU A 63 -31.63 18.94 -38.02
N ARG A 64 -32.81 18.37 -37.72
CA ARG A 64 -33.16 18.01 -36.35
C ARG A 64 -32.38 16.80 -35.85
N PHE A 65 -32.04 15.87 -36.72
CA PHE A 65 -31.18 14.73 -36.40
C PHE A 65 -29.77 15.20 -36.05
N ASP A 66 -29.22 16.14 -36.82
CA ASP A 66 -27.95 16.81 -36.49
C ASP A 66 -28.04 17.59 -35.18
N GLU A 67 -29.16 18.28 -34.91
CA GLU A 67 -29.35 18.94 -33.62
C GLU A 67 -29.39 17.96 -32.43
N VAL A 68 -30.09 16.83 -32.57
CA VAL A 68 -30.29 15.84 -31.50
C VAL A 68 -29.04 14.99 -31.26
N VAL A 69 -28.37 14.58 -32.32
CA VAL A 69 -27.17 13.73 -32.25
C VAL A 69 -25.90 14.56 -32.05
N GLY A 70 -25.91 15.84 -32.46
CA GLY A 70 -24.79 16.76 -32.36
C GLY A 70 -23.74 16.56 -33.47
N GLN A 71 -22.61 17.27 -33.35
CA GLN A 71 -21.48 17.11 -34.26
C GLN A 71 -20.85 15.71 -34.12
N PHE A 72 -20.82 14.96 -35.22
CA PHE A 72 -19.98 13.78 -35.36
C PHE A 72 -18.53 14.25 -35.55
N GLU A 73 -17.63 13.84 -34.65
CA GLU A 73 -16.25 14.36 -34.44
C GLU A 73 -16.20 15.54 -33.44
N ILE A 74 -16.24 15.21 -32.14
CA ILE A 74 -15.93 16.17 -31.07
C ILE A 74 -14.42 16.12 -30.83
N PRO A 75 -13.65 17.17 -31.17
CA PRO A 75 -12.23 17.22 -30.82
C PRO A 75 -12.10 17.43 -29.31
N ILE A 76 -11.73 16.37 -28.58
CA ILE A 76 -11.39 16.48 -27.17
C ILE A 76 -9.91 16.85 -27.11
N ASN A 77 -9.61 18.03 -26.58
CA ASN A 77 -8.26 18.42 -26.19
C ASN A 77 -8.09 18.02 -24.73
N ILE A 78 -7.18 17.09 -24.46
CA ILE A 78 -6.78 16.75 -23.09
C ILE A 78 -5.48 17.51 -22.84
N ASP A 79 -5.53 18.46 -21.90
CA ASP A 79 -4.34 19.14 -21.40
C ASP A 79 -3.87 18.39 -20.13
N ASP A 80 -2.55 18.15 -20.02
CA ASP A 80 -1.84 17.47 -18.92
C ASP A 80 -2.20 15.98 -18.66
N ILE A 81 -1.56 15.09 -19.42
CA ILE A 81 -1.65 13.61 -19.29
C ILE A 81 -0.60 13.01 -18.33
N ASP A 82 0.47 13.75 -17.99
CA ASP A 82 1.58 13.25 -17.19
C ASP A 82 1.69 14.02 -15.86
N LEU A 83 1.55 13.30 -14.74
CA LEU A 83 1.59 13.86 -13.39
C LEU A 83 3.01 14.25 -12.94
N ILE A 84 4.05 13.81 -13.67
CA ILE A 84 5.47 13.96 -13.30
C ILE A 84 6.14 15.12 -14.04
N GLN A 85 5.71 15.45 -15.26
CA GLN A 85 6.19 16.62 -16.02
C GLN A 85 5.06 17.62 -16.25
N ALA A 86 5.14 18.78 -15.59
CA ALA A 86 4.28 19.91 -15.90
C ALA A 86 4.64 20.47 -17.28
N GLY A 87 3.74 20.30 -18.26
CA GLY A 87 4.07 20.68 -19.63
C GLY A 87 3.03 20.34 -20.70
N ASN A 88 1.77 20.75 -20.52
CA ASN A 88 0.79 21.05 -21.57
C ASN A 88 0.87 20.15 -22.82
N GLN A 89 0.82 18.85 -22.62
CA GLN A 89 0.80 17.86 -23.69
C GLN A 89 -0.63 17.75 -24.23
N SER A 90 -1.00 18.65 -25.15
CA SER A 90 -2.31 18.58 -25.79
C SER A 90 -2.35 17.44 -26.81
N VAL A 91 -3.03 16.35 -26.44
CA VAL A 91 -3.32 15.26 -27.39
C VAL A 91 -4.71 15.49 -27.96
N LYS A 92 -4.78 15.66 -29.28
CA LYS A 92 -6.03 15.75 -30.02
C LYS A 92 -6.49 14.35 -30.38
N ILE A 93 -7.50 13.86 -29.69
CA ILE A 93 -8.15 12.59 -30.03
C ILE A 93 -9.33 12.90 -30.94
N ARG A 94 -9.37 12.25 -32.11
CA ARG A 94 -10.47 12.34 -33.08
C ARG A 94 -11.21 11.03 -33.09
N LEU A 95 -12.53 11.10 -32.97
CA LEU A 95 -13.42 9.94 -32.94
C LEU A 95 -14.29 9.97 -34.22
N PRO A 96 -13.90 9.22 -35.28
CA PRO A 96 -14.54 9.30 -36.59
C PRO A 96 -15.89 8.58 -36.65
N ASN A 97 -16.14 7.60 -35.79
CA ASN A 97 -17.35 6.79 -35.80
C ASN A 97 -17.87 6.53 -34.38
N ILE A 98 -19.15 6.86 -34.12
CA ILE A 98 -19.80 6.66 -32.81
C ILE A 98 -19.80 5.18 -32.41
N ALA A 99 -20.05 4.25 -33.34
CA ALA A 99 -20.12 2.83 -33.01
C ALA A 99 -18.76 2.28 -32.55
N GLU A 100 -17.68 2.67 -33.24
CA GLU A 100 -16.31 2.29 -32.89
C GLU A 100 -15.87 2.95 -31.59
N SER A 101 -16.20 4.23 -31.40
CA SER A 101 -15.92 4.97 -30.16
C SER A 101 -16.61 4.35 -28.95
N ILE A 102 -17.87 3.91 -29.08
CA ILE A 102 -18.59 3.21 -28.01
C ILE A 102 -17.95 1.86 -27.71
N ALA A 103 -17.53 1.10 -28.74
CA ALA A 103 -16.85 -0.18 -28.56
C ALA A 103 -15.49 0.00 -27.86
N GLU A 104 -14.71 1.02 -28.23
CA GLU A 104 -13.44 1.36 -27.58
C GLU A 104 -13.64 1.82 -26.13
N ILE A 105 -14.63 2.68 -25.86
CA ILE A 105 -14.98 3.09 -24.49
C ILE A 105 -15.36 1.86 -23.66
N PHE A 106 -16.18 0.96 -24.20
CA PHE A 106 -16.58 -0.24 -23.49
C PHE A 106 -15.40 -1.16 -23.20
N LEU A 107 -14.49 -1.36 -24.16
CA LEU A 107 -13.26 -2.11 -23.96
C LEU A 107 -12.34 -1.45 -22.93
N MET A 108 -12.22 -0.13 -22.95
CA MET A 108 -11.45 0.64 -21.97
C MET A 108 -12.03 0.44 -20.56
N VAL A 109 -13.35 0.54 -20.39
CA VAL A 109 -14.04 0.35 -19.10
C VAL A 109 -13.87 -1.08 -18.60
N LEU A 110 -13.96 -2.09 -19.48
CA LEU A 110 -13.69 -3.48 -19.11
C LEU A 110 -12.24 -3.66 -18.63
N ASN A 111 -11.26 -3.13 -19.37
CA ASN A 111 -9.86 -3.18 -18.97
C ASN A 111 -9.60 -2.44 -17.65
N MET A 112 -10.23 -1.28 -17.44
CA MET A 112 -10.17 -0.54 -16.18
C MET A 112 -10.73 -1.36 -15.02
N THR A 113 -11.85 -2.07 -15.24
CA THR A 113 -12.49 -2.90 -14.21
C THR A 113 -11.60 -4.09 -13.84
N ILE A 114 -11.05 -4.80 -14.84
CA ILE A 114 -10.12 -5.92 -14.62
C ILE A 114 -8.88 -5.43 -13.86
N ASN A 115 -8.28 -4.33 -14.30
CA ASN A 115 -7.10 -3.77 -13.65
C ASN A 115 -7.41 -3.31 -12.21
N SER A 116 -8.58 -2.71 -11.98
CA SER A 116 -9.03 -2.29 -10.65
C SER A 116 -9.22 -3.48 -9.71
N GLU A 117 -9.79 -4.59 -10.18
CA GLU A 117 -9.95 -5.81 -9.39
C GLU A 117 -8.59 -6.42 -9.02
N VAL A 118 -7.66 -6.50 -9.99
CA VAL A 118 -6.29 -6.99 -9.74
C VAL A 118 -5.56 -6.08 -8.75
N GLN A 119 -5.64 -4.75 -8.92
CA GLN A 119 -5.04 -3.79 -7.99
C GLN A 119 -5.62 -3.91 -6.58
N THR A 120 -6.93 -4.10 -6.45
CA THR A 120 -7.60 -4.26 -5.14
C THR A 120 -7.14 -5.53 -4.44
N ASN A 121 -6.99 -6.63 -5.20
CA ASN A 121 -6.46 -7.89 -4.67
C ASN A 121 -5.00 -7.75 -4.21
N ILE A 122 -4.14 -7.10 -5.00
CA ILE A 122 -2.75 -6.84 -4.62
C ILE A 122 -2.71 -5.98 -3.36
N ALA A 123 -3.43 -4.86 -3.34
CA ALA A 123 -3.47 -3.94 -2.22
C ALA A 123 -3.95 -4.65 -0.94
N THR A 124 -4.97 -5.50 -1.02
CA THR A 124 -5.49 -6.24 0.15
C THR A 124 -4.44 -7.23 0.68
N ARG A 125 -3.74 -7.96 -0.19
CA ARG A 125 -2.67 -8.88 0.24
C ARG A 125 -1.50 -8.11 0.87
N THR A 126 -1.07 -7.02 0.26
CA THR A 126 -0.02 -6.15 0.80
C THR A 126 -0.42 -5.55 2.15
N LEU A 127 -1.69 -5.18 2.36
CA LEU A 127 -2.18 -4.70 3.65
C LEU A 127 -2.11 -5.78 4.73
N VAL A 128 -2.43 -7.03 4.39
CA VAL A 128 -2.31 -8.17 5.31
C VAL A 128 -0.85 -8.42 5.67
N GLU A 129 0.06 -8.44 4.68
CA GLU A 129 1.50 -8.60 4.91
C GLU A 129 2.07 -7.46 5.77
N THR A 130 1.74 -6.20 5.44
CA THR A 130 2.15 -5.02 6.22
C THR A 130 1.61 -5.08 7.66
N GLY A 131 0.39 -5.58 7.84
CA GLY A 131 -0.20 -5.81 9.15
C GLY A 131 0.57 -6.87 9.96
N ALA A 132 0.95 -7.98 9.33
CA ALA A 132 1.78 -9.02 9.93
C ALA A 132 3.18 -8.52 10.28
N ASP A 133 3.81 -7.76 9.37
CA ASP A 133 5.11 -7.12 9.58
C ASP A 133 5.08 -6.16 10.76
N LYS A 134 4.03 -5.34 10.88
CA LYS A 134 3.87 -4.44 12.03
C LYS A 134 3.76 -5.22 13.35
N GLN A 135 3.02 -6.33 13.36
CA GLN A 135 2.92 -7.19 14.55
C GLN A 135 4.26 -7.85 14.89
N GLN A 136 4.99 -8.34 13.89
CA GLN A 136 6.29 -8.96 14.08
C GLN A 136 7.31 -7.93 14.59
N ASN A 137 7.35 -6.73 14.00
CA ASN A 137 8.21 -5.63 14.43
C ASN A 137 7.91 -5.22 15.89
N PHE A 138 6.63 -5.17 16.28
CA PHE A 138 6.26 -4.90 17.67
C PHE A 138 6.75 -5.99 18.62
N LYS A 139 6.55 -7.27 18.29
CA LYS A 139 7.07 -8.40 19.11
C LYS A 139 8.59 -8.37 19.21
N SER A 140 9.28 -8.12 18.10
CA SER A 140 10.73 -7.98 18.06
C SER A 140 11.21 -6.82 18.92
N TYR A 141 10.53 -5.67 18.87
CA TYR A 141 10.83 -4.53 19.72
C TYR A 141 10.69 -4.87 21.21
N MET A 142 9.56 -5.46 21.63
CA MET A 142 9.36 -5.87 23.03
C MET A 142 10.38 -6.93 23.48
N MET A 143 10.76 -7.85 22.60
CA MET A 143 11.79 -8.86 22.90
C MET A 143 13.17 -8.21 23.07
N LEU A 144 13.52 -7.23 22.23
CA LEU A 144 14.76 -6.47 22.37
C LEU A 144 14.76 -5.69 23.67
N GLU A 145 13.66 -5.01 24.00
CA GLU A 145 13.51 -4.29 25.28
C GLU A 145 13.71 -5.22 26.48
N ALA A 146 13.07 -6.39 26.50
CA ALA A 146 13.26 -7.38 27.56
C ALA A 146 14.72 -7.88 27.66
N ILE A 147 15.40 -8.09 26.53
CA ILE A 147 16.83 -8.45 26.51
C ILE A 147 17.68 -7.29 27.06
N THR A 148 17.36 -6.04 26.69
CA THR A 148 18.09 -4.86 27.17
C THR A 148 17.91 -4.68 28.68
N GLU A 149 16.70 -4.88 29.21
CA GLU A 149 16.42 -4.80 30.65
C GLU A 149 17.11 -5.93 31.42
N TYR A 150 17.09 -7.15 30.87
CA TYR A 150 17.76 -8.31 31.49
C TYR A 150 19.28 -8.14 31.56
N LEU A 151 19.90 -7.61 30.49
CA LEU A 151 21.35 -7.42 30.44
C LEU A 151 21.81 -6.12 31.14
N GLY A 152 20.94 -5.13 31.27
CA GLY A 152 21.18 -3.90 32.03
C GLY A 152 22.30 -3.01 31.48
N PHE A 153 22.60 -3.07 30.18
CA PHE A 153 23.64 -2.23 29.57
C PHE A 153 23.16 -0.80 29.34
N ARG A 154 24.09 0.16 29.33
CA ARG A 154 23.79 1.57 29.05
C ARG A 154 23.70 1.83 27.56
N TYR A 155 22.72 2.62 27.18
CA TYR A 155 22.52 3.07 25.81
C TYR A 155 22.21 4.57 25.76
N LYS A 156 22.45 5.17 24.59
CA LYS A 156 22.14 6.56 24.27
C LYS A 156 21.28 6.61 23.01
N GLU A 157 20.46 7.65 22.88
CA GLU A 157 19.72 7.93 21.66
C GLU A 157 20.58 8.73 20.69
N GLU A 158 20.65 8.29 19.43
CA GLU A 158 21.35 8.97 18.34
C GLU A 158 20.42 9.04 17.12
N SER A 159 20.25 10.24 16.56
CA SER A 159 19.49 10.44 15.32
C SER A 159 20.29 9.95 14.11
N LYS A 160 19.74 8.98 13.38
CA LYS A 160 20.30 8.51 12.11
C LYS A 160 19.38 8.86 10.95
N THR A 161 19.98 9.25 9.82
CA THR A 161 19.22 9.57 8.61
C THR A 161 18.76 8.29 7.92
N MET A 162 17.46 8.18 7.69
CA MET A 162 16.83 7.09 6.96
C MET A 162 16.29 7.62 5.63
N PRO A 163 16.71 7.04 4.48
CA PRO A 163 16.12 7.40 3.20
C PRO A 163 14.70 6.82 3.12
N LEU A 164 13.72 7.67 2.84
CA LEU A 164 12.36 7.28 2.50
C LEU A 164 12.12 7.50 1.01
N ALA A 165 11.45 6.53 0.37
CA ALA A 165 11.04 6.61 -1.02
C ALA A 165 9.90 7.62 -1.27
N PHE A 166 9.30 8.16 -0.21
CA PHE A 166 8.21 9.13 -0.28
C PHE A 166 8.31 10.14 0.87
N THR A 167 7.72 11.32 0.67
CA THR A 167 7.66 12.39 1.68
C THR A 167 6.33 12.32 2.44
N PRO A 168 6.32 11.81 3.68
CA PRO A 168 5.10 11.76 4.48
C PRO A 168 4.63 13.17 4.90
N GLY A 169 3.33 13.43 4.80
CA GLY A 169 2.70 14.64 5.33
C GLY A 169 2.52 15.80 4.35
N GLU A 170 2.85 15.63 3.07
CA GLU A 170 2.57 16.62 2.03
C GLU A 170 1.13 16.50 1.51
N GLU A 171 0.48 17.64 1.25
CA GLU A 171 -0.89 17.68 0.73
C GLU A 171 -0.98 17.39 -0.77
N SER A 172 0.12 17.60 -1.50
CA SER A 172 0.19 17.36 -2.94
C SER A 172 0.81 15.99 -3.24
N PHE A 173 0.08 15.15 -3.98
CA PHE A 173 0.55 13.84 -4.44
C PHE A 173 1.89 13.91 -5.18
N GLN A 174 2.12 14.97 -5.95
CA GLN A 174 3.38 15.15 -6.69
C GLN A 174 4.58 15.32 -5.75
N LYS A 175 4.39 16.03 -4.64
CA LYS A 175 5.44 16.24 -3.63
C LYS A 175 5.62 15.04 -2.71
N MET A 176 4.54 14.31 -2.46
CA MET A 176 4.58 13.08 -1.66
C MET A 176 5.45 11.99 -2.31
N LEU A 177 5.52 11.92 -3.64
CA LEU A 177 6.29 10.91 -4.37
C LEU A 177 7.79 11.23 -4.52
N VAL A 178 8.27 12.34 -3.93
CA VAL A 178 9.70 12.68 -3.95
C VAL A 178 10.40 12.05 -2.75
N GLU A 179 11.58 11.48 -3.00
CA GLU A 179 12.45 10.88 -1.97
C GLU A 179 12.88 11.94 -0.94
N LYS A 180 12.87 11.55 0.34
CA LYS A 180 13.29 12.42 1.45
C LYS A 180 14.07 11.63 2.47
N GLN A 181 15.14 12.21 2.99
CA GLN A 181 15.83 11.69 4.16
C GLN A 181 15.15 12.21 5.42
N VAL A 182 14.78 11.30 6.31
CA VAL A 182 14.15 11.62 7.61
C VAL A 182 15.06 11.16 8.72
N GLU A 183 15.26 12.00 9.73
CA GLU A 183 16.01 11.64 10.92
C GLU A 183 15.16 10.78 11.85
N VAL A 184 15.69 9.63 12.25
CA VAL A 184 15.03 8.68 13.15
C VAL A 184 15.92 8.45 14.36
N SER A 185 15.37 8.62 15.57
CA SER A 185 16.08 8.29 16.81
C SER A 185 16.33 6.79 16.89
N CYS A 186 17.59 6.40 16.99
CA CYS A 186 18.05 5.03 17.11
C CYS A 186 18.80 4.85 18.44
N ILE A 187 18.71 3.65 19.02
CA ILE A 187 19.41 3.32 20.26
C ILE A 187 20.84 2.83 19.91
N GLU A 188 21.86 3.45 20.51
CA GLU A 188 23.26 3.05 20.38
C GLU A 188 23.83 2.61 21.75
N PHE A 189 24.64 1.54 21.74
CA PHE A 189 25.32 1.01 22.92
C PHE A 189 26.42 1.97 23.40
N ASP A 190 26.39 2.36 24.68
CA ASP A 190 27.29 3.39 25.24
C ASP A 190 28.37 2.82 26.19
N ASP A 191 28.27 1.54 26.57
CA ASP A 191 29.23 0.95 27.51
C ASP A 191 30.62 0.76 26.87
N LYS A 192 31.67 1.15 27.61
CA LYS A 192 33.07 1.06 27.15
C LYS A 192 33.63 -0.37 27.13
N ILE A 193 32.94 -1.31 27.77
CA ILE A 193 33.40 -2.69 27.98
C ILE A 193 32.26 -3.63 27.63
N ASN A 194 32.52 -4.56 26.71
CA ASN A 194 31.54 -5.54 26.30
C ASN A 194 31.36 -6.63 27.37
N LEU A 195 30.16 -7.19 27.46
CA LEU A 195 29.83 -8.30 28.37
C LEU A 195 30.86 -9.46 28.34
N PRO A 196 31.37 -9.94 27.18
CA PRO A 196 32.36 -11.01 27.15
C PRO A 196 33.65 -10.66 27.89
N LYS A 197 34.07 -9.39 27.86
CA LYS A 197 35.29 -8.93 28.54
C LYS A 197 35.08 -8.91 30.06
N GLN A 198 33.91 -8.48 30.53
CA GLN A 198 33.54 -8.55 31.95
C GLN A 198 33.50 -10.01 32.43
N MET A 199 32.95 -10.94 31.64
CA MET A 199 32.95 -12.37 31.99
C MET A 199 34.36 -12.96 32.02
N GLN A 200 35.26 -12.55 31.12
CA GLN A 200 36.66 -12.98 31.14
C GLN A 200 37.39 -12.47 32.39
N GLU A 201 37.17 -11.22 32.80
CA GLU A 201 37.73 -10.68 34.04
C GLU A 201 37.23 -11.47 35.26
N LEU A 202 35.94 -11.84 35.29
CA LEU A 202 35.37 -12.68 36.35
C LEU A 202 35.94 -14.10 36.36
N LEU A 203 36.13 -14.71 35.18
CA LEU A 203 36.75 -16.05 35.06
C LEU A 203 38.22 -16.03 35.50
N ASN A 204 38.95 -14.98 35.15
CA ASN A 204 40.34 -14.79 35.58
C ASN A 204 40.41 -14.62 37.10
N ALA A 205 39.52 -13.81 37.70
CA ALA A 205 39.41 -13.69 39.15
C ALA A 205 39.10 -15.04 39.82
N ALA A 206 38.15 -15.82 39.28
CA ALA A 206 37.82 -17.15 39.78
C ALA A 206 38.98 -18.15 39.61
N ALA A 207 39.77 -18.06 38.55
CA ALA A 207 40.98 -18.87 38.36
C ALA A 207 42.06 -18.51 39.39
N ILE A 208 42.26 -17.22 39.68
CA ILE A 208 43.18 -16.74 40.73
C ILE A 208 42.74 -17.25 42.10
N ILE A 209 41.44 -17.11 42.43
CA ILE A 209 40.88 -17.61 43.70
C ILE A 209 41.08 -19.12 43.82
N ARG A 210 40.77 -19.89 42.77
CA ARG A 210 41.00 -21.34 42.74
C ARG A 210 42.48 -21.68 42.91
N GLY A 211 43.39 -20.97 42.25
CA GLY A 211 44.83 -21.17 42.39
C GLY A 211 45.34 -20.83 43.79
N ALA A 212 44.84 -19.75 44.40
CA ALA A 212 45.21 -19.33 45.75
C ALA A 212 44.69 -20.31 46.82
N LEU A 213 43.50 -20.88 46.61
CA LEU A 213 42.91 -21.91 47.48
C LEU A 213 43.45 -23.32 47.17
N TRP A 214 44.21 -23.50 46.09
CA TRP A 214 44.77 -24.78 45.74
C TRP A 214 45.92 -25.15 46.68
N LYS A 215 45.68 -26.11 47.58
CA LYS A 215 46.72 -26.75 48.38
C LYS A 215 46.96 -28.17 47.88
N GLN A 216 48.22 -28.47 47.56
CA GLN A 216 48.63 -29.82 47.24
C GLN A 216 48.79 -30.61 48.55
N LEU A 217 47.95 -31.63 48.75
CA LEU A 217 48.02 -32.51 49.92
C LEU A 217 49.17 -33.49 49.72
N ASP A 218 50.05 -33.59 50.71
CA ASP A 218 51.29 -34.35 50.63
C ASP A 218 51.04 -35.77 51.17
N PRO A 219 51.08 -36.84 50.34
CA PRO A 219 50.66 -38.19 50.73
C PRO A 219 51.54 -38.86 51.78
N LYS A 220 52.63 -38.22 52.21
CA LYS A 220 53.61 -38.73 53.18
C LYS A 220 53.44 -38.19 54.60
N LYS A 221 52.52 -37.23 54.82
CA LYS A 221 52.21 -36.65 56.13
C LYS A 221 50.75 -36.96 56.48
N ASP A 222 50.36 -36.76 57.74
CA ASP A 222 49.00 -37.06 58.23
C ASP A 222 47.91 -36.36 57.42
N PHE A 223 47.33 -37.11 56.48
CA PHE A 223 46.35 -36.66 55.51
C PHE A 223 45.11 -36.05 56.19
N LYS A 224 44.71 -36.61 57.34
CA LYS A 224 43.57 -36.16 58.13
C LYS A 224 43.79 -34.76 58.72
N GLN A 225 45.00 -34.46 59.21
CA GLN A 225 45.34 -33.14 59.77
C GLN A 225 45.46 -32.08 58.67
N GLN A 226 46.06 -32.42 57.53
CA GLN A 226 46.15 -31.48 56.40
C GLN A 226 44.78 -31.13 55.82
N LEU A 227 43.87 -32.09 55.75
CA LEU A 227 42.49 -31.84 55.34
C LEU A 227 41.78 -30.91 56.32
N LEU A 228 41.90 -31.15 57.62
CA LEU A 228 41.30 -30.30 58.65
C LEU A 228 41.84 -28.87 58.61
N GLU A 229 43.15 -28.68 58.49
CA GLU A 229 43.74 -27.34 58.35
C GLU A 229 43.30 -26.63 57.07
N SER A 230 43.16 -27.37 55.96
CA SER A 230 42.66 -26.79 54.70
C SER A 230 41.19 -26.38 54.79
N LEU A 231 40.37 -27.18 55.48
CA LEU A 231 38.95 -26.91 55.72
C LEU A 231 38.78 -25.70 56.65
N ILE A 232 39.59 -25.60 57.70
CA ILE A 232 39.58 -24.46 58.63
C ILE A 232 39.96 -23.18 57.88
N ALA A 233 41.07 -23.18 57.14
CA ALA A 233 41.52 -22.01 56.36
C ALA A 233 40.47 -21.57 55.31
N SER A 234 39.80 -22.53 54.66
CA SER A 234 38.71 -22.25 53.72
C SER A 234 37.49 -21.65 54.45
N SER A 235 37.16 -22.17 55.62
CA SER A 235 36.03 -21.71 56.44
C SER A 235 36.23 -20.30 57.00
N GLU A 236 37.46 -19.93 57.38
CA GLU A 236 37.80 -18.59 57.87
C GLU A 236 37.72 -17.54 56.76
N LEU A 237 38.12 -17.89 55.53
CA LEU A 237 37.96 -17.03 54.36
C LEU A 237 36.48 -16.81 54.02
N LEU A 238 35.64 -17.84 54.14
CA LEU A 238 34.19 -17.73 53.99
C LEU A 238 33.56 -16.86 55.10
N LYS A 239 34.01 -16.98 56.35
CA LYS A 239 33.62 -16.09 57.47
C LYS A 239 33.93 -14.61 57.18
N LYS A 240 35.07 -14.32 56.55
CA LYS A 240 35.46 -12.93 56.18
C LYS A 240 34.69 -12.37 54.98
N GLY A 241 34.30 -13.22 54.01
CA GLY A 241 33.60 -12.79 52.79
C GLY A 241 32.07 -12.70 52.93
N THR A 242 31.48 -13.57 53.75
CA THR A 242 30.03 -13.62 54.03
C THR A 242 29.86 -13.60 55.53
N GLY A 243 29.51 -12.45 56.12
CA GLY A 243 29.47 -12.25 57.57
C GLY A 243 28.45 -13.08 58.37
N THR A 244 27.93 -14.19 57.85
CA THR A 244 26.82 -14.97 58.41
C THR A 244 26.88 -16.47 58.02
N LEU A 245 27.97 -17.17 58.34
CA LEU A 245 27.99 -18.65 58.31
C LEU A 245 28.31 -19.20 59.71
N ASP A 246 27.30 -19.83 60.32
CA ASP A 246 27.37 -20.42 61.66
C ASP A 246 28.20 -21.71 61.62
N LEU A 247 29.46 -21.60 62.04
CA LEU A 247 30.48 -22.67 62.01
C LEU A 247 30.56 -23.49 63.31
N SER A 248 29.59 -23.30 64.22
CA SER A 248 29.55 -23.96 65.53
C SER A 248 29.46 -25.50 65.47
N LYS A 249 29.01 -26.08 64.34
CA LYS A 249 28.99 -27.54 64.12
C LYS A 249 30.35 -28.11 63.73
N LEU A 250 31.09 -27.41 62.86
CA LEU A 250 32.43 -27.82 62.44
C LEU A 250 33.45 -27.72 63.60
N GLU A 251 33.36 -26.66 64.40
CA GLU A 251 34.18 -26.50 65.61
C GLU A 251 33.95 -27.62 66.64
N LYS A 252 32.73 -28.18 66.72
CA LYS A 252 32.42 -29.32 67.59
C LYS A 252 32.99 -30.65 67.08
N GLU A 253 32.90 -30.90 65.77
CA GLU A 253 33.49 -32.09 65.14
C GLU A 253 35.02 -32.08 65.22
N ILE A 254 35.65 -30.91 65.12
CA ILE A 254 37.10 -30.74 65.29
C ILE A 254 37.55 -31.12 66.71
N ASN A 255 36.83 -30.65 67.73
CA ASN A 255 37.16 -30.96 69.13
C ASN A 255 36.97 -32.44 69.48
N GLN A 256 36.08 -33.14 68.79
CA GLN A 256 35.85 -34.57 68.98
C GLN A 256 36.97 -35.40 68.33
N ILE A 257 37.42 -35.01 67.12
CA ILE A 257 38.53 -35.67 66.43
C ILE A 257 39.88 -35.44 67.14
N GLN A 258 40.11 -34.28 67.75
CA GLN A 258 41.32 -34.02 68.55
C GLN A 258 41.37 -34.82 69.86
N LYS A 259 40.22 -35.21 70.41
CA LYS A 259 40.16 -36.13 71.56
C LYS A 259 40.47 -37.57 71.16
N GLU A 260 39.99 -38.02 70.00
CA GLU A 260 40.24 -39.37 69.47
C GLU A 260 41.70 -39.62 69.00
N GLN A 261 42.52 -38.58 68.82
CA GLN A 261 43.95 -38.73 68.48
C GLN A 261 44.89 -38.69 69.71
N ASN A 262 44.39 -38.31 70.88
CA ASN A 262 45.17 -38.21 72.12
C ASN A 262 44.88 -39.38 73.10
N GLU A 263 44.10 -40.36 72.67
CA GLU A 263 43.95 -41.70 73.26
C GLU A 263 44.70 -42.74 72.41
#